data_AF-A0A7W0RWU9-F1
#
_entry.id   AF-A0A7W0RWU9-F1
#
_cell.length_a   1.000
_cell.length_b   1.000
_cell.length_c   1.000
_cell.angle_alpha   90.00
_cell.angle_beta   90.00
_cell.angle_gamma   90.00
#
_symmetry.space_group_name_H-M   'P 1'
#
loop_
_entity.id
_entity.type
_entity.pdbx_description
1 polymer ?
#
loop_
_entity_poly.entity_id
_entity_poly.type
_entity_poly.pdbx_seq_one_letter_code
_entity_poly.pdbx_strand_id
1 'polypeptide(L)' 'MSTALELENVWKAYPRWPAGGRTLRAVVGRRVPLFLRGGEQDWALRNVSLTVAPGECVGIIGPNG' A
#
# COMPACT_ATOMS: atom_id res chain seq x y z
N MET A 1 5.61 15.30 -25.92
CA MET A 1 6.19 15.60 -24.59
C MET A 1 6.84 14.33 -24.10
N SER A 2 8.15 14.32 -23.85
CA SER A 2 8.84 13.13 -23.33
C SER A 2 8.57 13.04 -21.83
N THR A 3 8.12 11.88 -21.37
CA THR A 3 7.89 11.59 -19.94
C THR A 3 8.98 10.65 -19.45
N ALA A 4 9.60 10.95 -18.30
CA ALA A 4 10.56 10.07 -17.65
C ALA A 4 9.88 9.10 -16.68
N LEU A 5 8.83 9.56 -15.99
CA LEU A 5 8.03 8.75 -15.06
C LEU A 5 6.57 9.18 -15.11
N GLU A 6 5.68 8.20 -15.16
CA GLU A 6 4.23 8.40 -15.13
C GLU A 6 3.62 7.43 -14.12
N LEU A 7 2.94 7.99 -13.12
CA LEU A 7 2.07 7.26 -12.22
C LEU A 7 0.64 7.66 -12.55
N GLU A 8 -0.21 6.67 -12.80
CA GLU A 8 -1.62 6.89 -13.05
C GLU A 8 -2.42 6.05 -12.06
N ASN A 9 -3.25 6.72 -11.26
CA ASN A 9 -4.19 6.11 -10.33
C ASN A 9 -3.52 5.01 -9.48
N VAL A 10 -2.39 5.34 -8.85
CA VAL A 10 -1.64 4.38 -8.03
C VAL A 10 -2.29 4.24 -6.66
N TRP A 11 -2.55 3.00 -6.27
CA TRP A 11 -3.10 2.62 -4.96
C TRP A 11 -2.18 1.61 -4.28
N LYS A 12 -2.05 1.73 -2.96
CA LYS A 12 -1.31 0.76 -2.15
C LYS A 12 -1.96 0.61 -0.79
N ALA A 13 -2.33 -0.62 -0.47
CA ALA A 13 -2.79 -1.02 0.86
C ALA A 13 -1.89 -2.10 1.46
N TYR A 14 -1.91 -2.16 2.79
CA TYR A 14 -1.35 -3.23 3.58
C TYR A 14 -2.44 -3.84 4.47
N PRO A 15 -2.43 -5.16 4.69
CA PRO A 15 -3.35 -5.78 5.64
C PRO A 15 -3.04 -5.29 7.06
N ARG A 16 -4.06 -4.90 7.82
CA ARG A 16 -3.92 -4.61 9.25
C ARG A 16 -3.84 -5.93 10.02
N TRP A 17 -2.66 -6.24 10.54
CA TRP A 17 -2.47 -7.44 11.34
C TRP A 17 -2.91 -7.14 12.78
N PRO A 18 -3.87 -7.89 13.35
CA PRO A 18 -4.32 -7.63 14.71
C PRO A 18 -3.16 -7.77 15.69
N ALA A 19 -2.96 -6.75 16.52
CA ALA A 19 -2.01 -6.78 17.63
C ALA A 19 -2.46 -7.87 18.62
N GLY A 20 -1.85 -9.05 18.54
CA GLY A 20 -2.20 -10.22 19.36
C GLY A 20 -2.07 -11.57 18.66
N GLY A 21 -1.99 -11.59 17.33
CA GLY A 21 -1.83 -12.81 16.52
C GLY A 21 -0.40 -13.32 16.35
N ARG A 22 0.54 -13.00 17.26
CA ARG A 22 1.97 -13.33 17.12
C ARG A 22 2.31 -14.81 17.30
N THR A 23 1.32 -15.70 17.36
CA THR A 23 1.57 -17.14 17.46
C THR A 23 1.36 -17.81 16.11
N LEU A 24 2.35 -18.60 15.67
CA LEU A 24 2.24 -19.50 14.51
C LEU A 24 0.95 -20.34 14.57
N ARG A 25 0.50 -20.70 15.78
CA ARG A 25 -0.75 -21.42 16.03
C ARG A 25 -2.00 -20.63 15.63
N ALA A 26 -2.02 -19.31 15.77
CA ALA A 26 -3.13 -18.47 15.33
C ALA A 26 -3.21 -18.36 13.80
N VAL A 27 -2.06 -18.39 13.11
CA VAL A 27 -1.96 -18.38 11.65
C VAL A 27 -2.38 -19.72 11.06
N VAL A 28 -1.93 -20.84 11.64
CA VAL A 28 -2.22 -22.21 11.16
C VAL A 28 -3.63 -22.70 11.56
N GLY A 29 -4.11 -22.34 12.75
CA GLY A 29 -5.41 -22.78 13.25
C GLY A 29 -6.62 -22.13 12.57
N ARG A 30 -6.41 -21.01 11.86
CA ARG A 30 -7.46 -20.32 11.11
C ARG A 30 -7.53 -20.90 9.69
N ARG A 31 -8.13 -22.09 9.54
CA ARG A 31 -8.59 -22.70 8.27
C ARG A 31 -9.71 -21.90 7.59
N VAL A 32 -9.56 -20.58 7.47
CA VAL A 32 -10.44 -19.71 6.70
C VAL A 32 -9.57 -19.12 5.59
N PRO A 33 -9.92 -19.31 4.31
CA PRO A 33 -9.15 -18.77 3.19
C PRO A 33 -8.82 -17.30 3.45
N LEU A 34 -7.55 -16.92 3.26
CA LEU A 34 -7.09 -15.53 3.41
C LEU A 34 -7.92 -14.55 2.57
N PHE A 35 -8.52 -15.04 1.48
CA PHE A 35 -9.42 -14.33 0.57
C PHE A 35 -10.80 -14.00 1.14
N LEU A 36 -11.27 -14.71 2.18
CA LEU A 36 -12.58 -14.47 2.81
C LEU A 36 -12.50 -13.52 4.02
N ARG A 37 -11.30 -13.17 4.46
CA ARG A 37 -11.13 -12.09 5.42
C ARG A 37 -10.89 -10.81 4.65
N GLY A 38 -11.96 -10.04 4.46
CA GLY A 38 -11.85 -8.58 4.35
C GLY A 38 -11.28 -8.01 5.65
N GLY A 39 -10.04 -8.38 5.99
CA GLY A 39 -9.29 -7.74 7.06
C GLY A 39 -9.20 -6.27 6.73
N GLU A 40 -9.36 -5.42 7.74
CA GLU A 40 -9.21 -3.98 7.55
C GLU A 40 -7.89 -3.70 6.83
N GLN A 41 -8.01 -3.05 5.67
CA GLN A 41 -6.86 -2.63 4.89
C GLN A 41 -6.46 -1.25 5.37
N ASP A 42 -5.16 -1.05 5.58
CA ASP A 42 -4.60 0.27 5.79
C ASP A 42 -4.03 0.78 4.47
N TRP A 43 -4.59 1.88 3.97
CA TRP A 43 -4.22 2.44 2.68
C TRP A 43 -3.06 3.41 2.85
N ALA A 44 -1.87 2.98 2.42
CA ALA A 44 -0.67 3.82 2.37
C ALA A 44 -0.69 4.82 1.21
N LEU A 45 -1.22 4.42 0.05
CA LEU A 45 -1.41 5.29 -1.11
C LEU A 45 -2.83 5.14 -1.64
N ARG A 46 -3.46 6.27 -1.98
CA ARG A 46 -4.82 6.31 -2.53
C ARG A 46 -4.86 7.24 -3.74
N ASN A 47 -5.14 6.67 -4.91
CA ASN A 47 -5.35 7.39 -6.17
C ASN A 47 -4.28 8.43 -6.50
N VAL A 48 -3.00 8.03 -6.47
CA VAL A 48 -1.89 8.94 -6.73
C VAL A 48 -1.56 8.93 -8.22
N SER A 49 -1.66 10.11 -8.85
CA SER A 49 -1.25 10.33 -10.23
C SER A 49 -0.23 11.46 -10.29
N LEU A 50 0.88 11.24 -11.00
CA LEU A 50 1.91 12.25 -11.23
C LEU A 50 2.73 11.94 -12.48
N THR A 51 3.24 12.98 -13.13
CA THR A 51 4.09 12.87 -14.32
C THR A 51 5.36 13.67 -14.06
N VAL A 52 6.51 13.10 -14.44
CA VAL A 52 7.82 13.75 -14.33
C VAL A 52 8.49 13.76 -15.70
N ALA A 53 8.90 14.95 -16.14
CA ALA A 53 9.63 15.13 -17.38
C ALA A 53 11.12 14.79 -17.24
N PRO A 54 11.83 14.42 -18.32
CA PRO A 54 13.28 14.24 -18.29
C PRO A 54 14.01 15.49 -17.80
N GLY A 55 14.87 15.32 -16.79
CA GLY A 55 15.63 16.41 -16.16
C GLY A 55 14.86 17.19 -15.09
N GLU A 56 13.59 16.87 -14.83
CA GLU A 56 12.81 17.48 -13.76
C GLU A 56 13.22 16.93 -12.38
N CYS A 57 13.40 17.82 -11.41
CA CYS A 57 13.63 17.47 -10.00
C CYS A 57 12.33 17.66 -9.21
N VAL A 58 11.83 16.58 -8.59
CA VAL A 58 10.59 16.58 -7.81
C VAL A 58 10.88 16.24 -6.35
N GLY A 59 10.46 17.11 -5.43
CA GLY A 59 10.55 16.87 -3.98
C GLY A 59 9.28 16.23 -3.42
N ILE A 60 9.44 15.21 -2.59
CA ILE A 60 8.33 14.60 -1.83
C ILE A 60 8.40 15.12 -0.39
N ILE A 61 7.33 15.77 0.07
CA ILE A 61 7.23 16.34 1.42
C ILE A 61 5.91 15.93 2.08
N GLY A 62 5.90 15.85 3.40
CA GLY A 62 4.71 15.52 4.18
C GLY A 62 5.04 15.15 5.62
N PRO A 63 4.03 14.99 6.49
CA PRO A 63 4.23 14.44 7.82
C PRO A 63 4.71 12.98 7.75
N ASN A 64 5.35 12.50 8.82
CA ASN A 64 5.66 11.08 8.97
C ASN A 64 4.36 10.26 9.09
N GLY A 65 4.27 9.18 8.32
CA GLY A 65 3.15 8.23 8.31
C GLY A 65 3.61 6.84 7.91
#